data_AF-W6PRY2-F1
#
_entry.id   AF-W6PRY2-F1
#
_cell.length_a   1.000
_cell.length_b   1.000
_cell.length_c   1.000
_cell.angle_alpha   90.00
_cell.angle_beta   90.00
_cell.angle_gamma   90.00
#
_symmetry.space_group_name_H-M   'P 1'
#
loop_
_entity.id
_entity.type
_entity.pdbx_description
1 polymer ?
#
loop_
_entity_poly.entity_id
_entity_poly.type
_entity_poly.pdbx_seq_one_letter_code
_entity_poly.pdbx_strand_id
1 'polypeptide(L)'
;MTLFDSLLSFSKDGETLSLEDMAEHHHLRHNQSKIENPDFIFGNQGAICSLAQYTNMVGVLGKFGKHGRTTLFIDDVKTFYLDEDIPRNYERREAPHYSPESNAMIDRMAHHVGYTIQRPFPEGDQNPGVDICPMKARFQHEDCS
;
A
#
# COMPACT_ATOMS: atom_id res chain seq x y z
N MET A 1 14.18 11.12 -9.27
CA MET A 1 12.85 10.48 -9.21
C MET A 1 12.20 10.92 -7.91
N THR A 2 10.98 11.49 -7.95
CA THR A 2 10.25 11.82 -6.72
C THR A 2 9.67 10.54 -6.07
N LEU A 3 9.24 10.61 -4.81
CA LEU A 3 8.55 9.50 -4.14
C LEU A 3 7.26 9.09 -4.89
N PHE A 4 6.60 10.06 -5.50
CA PHE A 4 5.38 9.82 -6.26
C PHE A 4 5.67 9.20 -7.64
N ASP A 5 6.72 9.66 -8.34
CA ASP A 5 7.17 9.02 -9.59
C ASP A 5 7.51 7.54 -9.35
N SER A 6 8.08 7.23 -8.17
CA SER A 6 8.37 5.85 -7.76
C SER A 6 7.12 4.99 -7.63
N LEU A 7 5.97 5.56 -7.23
CA LEU A 7 4.70 4.82 -7.20
C LEU A 7 4.24 4.52 -8.62
N LEU A 8 4.24 5.54 -9.47
CA LEU A 8 3.74 5.42 -10.84
C LEU A 8 4.56 4.44 -11.68
N SER A 9 5.88 4.31 -11.41
CA SER A 9 6.73 3.36 -12.11
C SER A 9 6.39 1.89 -11.89
N PHE A 10 5.56 1.56 -10.89
CA PHE A 10 5.07 0.18 -10.69
C PHE A 10 3.90 -0.17 -11.61
N SER A 11 3.32 0.80 -12.33
CA SER A 11 2.34 0.47 -13.35
C SER A 11 2.97 -0.36 -14.48
N LYS A 12 2.49 -1.59 -14.63
CA LYS A 12 2.98 -2.52 -15.66
C LYS A 12 2.55 -2.16 -17.07
N ASP A 13 1.47 -1.40 -17.21
CA ASP A 13 0.94 -0.95 -18.51
C ASP A 13 1.09 0.56 -18.75
N GLY A 14 1.57 1.32 -17.77
CA GLY A 14 1.72 2.77 -17.85
C GLY A 14 0.40 3.53 -17.80
N GLU A 15 -0.73 2.86 -17.55
CA GLU A 15 -2.07 3.45 -17.52
C GLU A 15 -2.77 3.24 -16.18
N THR A 16 -2.57 2.07 -15.57
CA THR A 16 -3.29 1.66 -14.37
C THR A 16 -2.39 1.05 -13.30
N LEU A 17 -2.81 1.17 -12.04
CA LEU A 17 -2.20 0.49 -10.91
C LEU A 17 -3.15 -0.59 -10.37
N SER A 18 -2.61 -1.79 -10.17
CA SER A 18 -3.27 -2.88 -9.46
C SER A 18 -2.94 -2.87 -7.97
N LEU A 19 -3.69 -3.66 -7.17
CA LEU A 19 -3.38 -3.89 -5.76
C LEU A 19 -1.96 -4.47 -5.58
N GLU A 20 -1.56 -5.37 -6.49
CA GLU A 20 -0.23 -5.98 -6.50
C GLU A 20 0.88 -4.96 -6.77
N ASP A 21 0.69 -4.06 -7.75
CA ASP A 21 1.67 -3.00 -8.06
C ASP A 21 1.88 -2.08 -6.85
N MET A 22 0.79 -1.73 -6.17
CA MET A 22 0.83 -0.93 -4.94
C MET A 22 1.48 -1.67 -3.77
N ALA A 23 1.24 -2.97 -3.64
CA ALA A 23 1.86 -3.78 -2.60
C ALA A 23 3.38 -3.86 -2.82
N GLU A 24 3.81 -4.10 -4.06
CA GLU A 24 5.22 -4.10 -4.44
C GLU A 24 5.89 -2.75 -4.17
N HIS A 25 5.22 -1.63 -4.49
CA HIS A 25 5.70 -0.30 -4.13
C HIS A 25 5.77 -0.07 -2.62
N HIS A 26 4.76 -0.49 -1.85
CA HIS A 26 4.79 -0.44 -0.38
C HIS A 26 6.02 -1.17 0.17
N HIS A 27 6.29 -2.36 -0.35
CA HIS A 27 7.43 -3.16 0.06
C HIS A 27 8.77 -2.50 -0.26
N LEU A 28 8.91 -1.91 -1.46
CA LEU A 28 10.08 -1.11 -1.83
C LEU A 28 10.29 0.05 -0.83
N ARG A 29 9.23 0.82 -0.53
CA ARG A 29 9.32 1.99 0.35
C ARG A 29 9.65 1.63 1.79
N HIS A 30 9.14 0.50 2.28
CA HIS A 30 9.52 -0.03 3.58
C HIS A 30 11.02 -0.37 3.63
N ASN A 31 11.51 -1.19 2.69
CA ASN A 31 12.93 -1.59 2.67
C ASN A 31 13.86 -0.39 2.51
N GLN A 32 13.49 0.57 1.66
CA GLN A 32 14.26 1.79 1.48
C GLN A 32 14.31 2.60 2.79
N SER A 33 13.20 2.73 3.50
CA SER A 33 13.16 3.45 4.78
C SER A 33 14.01 2.74 5.84
N LYS A 34 14.00 1.41 5.88
CA LYS A 34 14.85 0.61 6.77
C LYS A 34 16.35 0.80 6.51
N ILE A 35 16.74 1.00 5.26
CA ILE A 35 18.15 1.21 4.87
C ILE A 35 18.59 2.66 5.11
N GLU A 36 17.75 3.62 4.75
CA GLU A 36 18.13 5.03 4.64
C GLU A 36 17.81 5.86 5.89
N ASN A 37 16.87 5.42 6.74
CA ASN A 37 16.48 6.14 7.94
C ASN A 37 16.94 5.38 9.20
N PRO A 38 17.99 5.86 9.91
CA PRO A 38 18.51 5.20 11.12
C PRO A 38 17.49 5.15 12.27
N ASP A 39 16.46 6.00 12.24
CA ASP A 39 15.38 6.06 13.23
C ASP A 39 14.09 5.38 12.71
N PHE A 40 14.19 4.51 11.69
CA PHE A 40 13.03 3.85 11.12
C PHE A 40 12.38 2.89 12.12
N ILE A 41 11.09 3.09 12.34
CA ILE A 41 10.26 2.36 13.29
C ILE A 41 9.04 1.82 12.53
N PHE A 42 8.86 0.50 12.52
CA PHE A 42 7.80 -0.12 11.73
C PHE A 42 7.31 -1.47 12.32
N GLY A 43 6.44 -1.40 13.33
CA GLY A 43 5.73 -2.56 13.90
C GLY A 43 4.46 -2.97 13.13
N ASN A 44 3.66 -3.91 13.66
CA ASN A 44 2.43 -4.40 12.98
C ASN A 44 1.45 -3.26 12.73
N GLN A 45 1.32 -2.33 13.68
CA GLN A 45 0.48 -1.15 13.52
C GLN A 45 0.95 -0.29 12.34
N GLY A 46 2.26 -0.05 12.20
CA GLY A 46 2.83 0.67 11.06
C GLY A 46 2.58 -0.05 9.72
N ALA A 47 2.73 -1.38 9.71
CA ALA A 47 2.45 -2.22 8.56
C ALA A 47 0.97 -2.14 8.12
N ILE A 48 0.02 -2.29 9.04
CA ILE A 48 -1.41 -2.17 8.73
C ILE A 48 -1.75 -0.75 8.30
N CYS A 49 -1.35 0.27 9.06
CA CYS A 49 -1.73 1.65 8.77
C CYS A 49 -1.19 2.12 7.42
N SER A 50 0.03 1.72 7.05
CA SER A 50 0.62 2.06 5.75
C SER A 50 -0.07 1.34 4.59
N LEU A 51 -0.39 0.05 4.72
CA LEU A 51 -1.19 -0.67 3.71
C LEU A 51 -2.60 -0.08 3.60
N ALA A 52 -3.21 0.31 4.72
CA ALA A 52 -4.52 0.95 4.74
C ALA A 52 -4.56 2.27 3.94
N GLN A 53 -3.44 2.99 3.82
CA GLN A 53 -3.40 4.19 2.96
C GLN A 53 -3.59 3.85 1.48
N TYR A 54 -3.01 2.75 1.01
CA TYR A 54 -3.22 2.29 -0.37
C TYR A 54 -4.65 1.81 -0.58
N THR A 55 -5.24 1.09 0.38
CA THR A 55 -6.63 0.65 0.28
C THR A 55 -7.60 1.82 0.37
N ASN A 56 -7.29 2.86 1.16
CA ASN A 56 -8.04 4.12 1.16
C ASN A 56 -7.97 4.79 -0.21
N MET A 57 -6.81 4.82 -0.87
CA MET A 57 -6.69 5.34 -2.23
C MET A 57 -7.57 4.55 -3.21
N VAL A 58 -7.63 3.21 -3.10
CA VAL A 58 -8.58 2.40 -3.87
C VAL A 58 -10.03 2.71 -3.52
N GLY A 59 -10.33 2.89 -2.23
CA GLY A 59 -11.65 3.26 -1.76
C GLY A 59 -12.12 4.61 -2.29
N VAL A 60 -11.20 5.56 -2.42
CA VAL A 60 -11.48 6.91 -2.92
C VAL A 60 -11.50 6.93 -4.44
N LEU A 61 -10.50 6.41 -5.14
CA LEU A 61 -10.29 6.62 -6.58
C LEU A 61 -10.59 5.40 -7.45
N GLY A 62 -10.86 4.23 -6.85
CA GLY A 62 -11.08 2.99 -7.57
C GLY A 62 -12.32 3.06 -8.47
N LYS A 63 -12.14 2.70 -9.75
CA LYS A 63 -13.20 2.65 -10.76
C LYS A 63 -13.20 1.30 -11.45
N PHE A 64 -14.30 0.99 -12.13
CA PHE A 64 -14.38 -0.23 -12.93
C PHE A 64 -13.41 -0.13 -14.11
N GLY A 65 -12.54 -1.13 -14.25
CA GLY A 65 -11.54 -1.19 -15.31
C GLY A 65 -10.86 -2.55 -15.38
N LYS A 66 -9.63 -2.57 -15.89
CA LYS A 66 -8.84 -3.78 -16.14
C LYS A 66 -8.66 -4.68 -14.92
N HIS A 67 -8.59 -4.10 -13.72
CA HIS A 67 -8.41 -4.79 -12.45
C HIS A 67 -9.71 -4.88 -11.64
N GLY A 68 -10.87 -4.79 -12.31
CA GLY A 68 -12.17 -4.75 -11.65
C GLY A 68 -12.44 -3.40 -10.98
N ARG A 69 -13.18 -3.40 -9.87
CA ARG A 69 -13.54 -2.17 -9.12
C ARG A 69 -12.37 -1.51 -8.37
N THR A 70 -11.21 -2.16 -8.34
CA THR A 70 -10.00 -1.65 -7.69
C THR A 70 -9.01 -1.06 -8.70
N THR A 71 -9.44 -0.81 -9.94
CA THR A 71 -8.58 -0.22 -10.95
C THR A 71 -8.35 1.24 -10.60
N LEU A 72 -7.07 1.62 -10.45
CA LEU A 72 -6.66 3.01 -10.29
C LEU A 72 -6.04 3.49 -11.60
N PHE A 73 -6.60 4.52 -12.20
CA PHE A 73 -6.03 5.16 -13.38
C PHE A 73 -4.93 6.13 -12.93
N ILE A 74 -3.76 6.08 -13.58
CA ILE A 74 -2.61 6.91 -13.19
C ILE A 74 -2.94 8.40 -13.20
N ASP A 75 -3.71 8.87 -14.19
CA ASP A 75 -4.06 10.29 -14.30
C ASP A 75 -5.01 10.75 -13.17
N ASP A 76 -5.91 9.86 -12.71
CA ASP A 76 -6.74 10.13 -11.54
C ASP A 76 -5.88 10.20 -10.26
N VAL A 77 -4.89 9.30 -10.12
CA VAL A 77 -3.96 9.29 -8.98
C VAL A 77 -3.08 10.55 -8.98
N LYS A 78 -2.58 10.99 -10.15
CA LYS A 78 -1.85 12.25 -10.30
C LYS A 78 -2.69 13.44 -9.88
N THR A 79 -3.91 13.56 -10.41
CA THR A 79 -4.81 14.67 -10.09
C THR A 79 -5.04 14.75 -8.57
N PHE A 80 -5.29 13.61 -7.94
CA PHE A 80 -5.56 13.57 -6.50
C PHE A 80 -4.36 13.93 -5.62
N TYR A 81 -3.15 13.46 -5.95
CA TYR A 81 -1.98 13.67 -5.09
C TYR A 81 -1.11 14.88 -5.47
N LEU A 82 -1.06 15.26 -6.74
CA LEU A 82 -0.22 16.36 -7.22
C LEU A 82 -0.98 17.66 -7.31
N ASP A 83 -2.24 17.60 -7.77
CA ASP A 83 -3.09 18.78 -7.92
C ASP A 83 -3.98 19.02 -6.69
N GLU A 84 -3.97 18.07 -5.74
CA GLU A 84 -4.86 18.04 -4.56
C GLU A 84 -6.35 18.19 -4.93
N ASP A 85 -6.74 17.69 -6.10
CA ASP A 85 -8.09 17.85 -6.66
C ASP A 85 -8.78 16.51 -6.93
N ILE A 86 -10.10 16.54 -7.02
CA ILE A 86 -10.91 15.38 -7.35
C ILE A 86 -10.94 15.21 -8.87
N PRO A 87 -10.62 14.01 -9.42
CA PRO A 87 -10.64 13.81 -10.86
C PRO A 87 -12.00 14.16 -11.48
N ARG A 88 -12.02 14.78 -12.67
CA ARG A 88 -13.26 15.28 -13.29
C ARG A 88 -14.34 14.21 -13.47
N ASN A 89 -13.92 12.99 -13.76
CA ASN A 89 -14.80 11.85 -13.98
C ASN A 89 -14.91 11.00 -12.71
N TYR A 90 -14.75 11.63 -11.54
CA TYR A 90 -14.87 10.96 -10.26
C TYR A 90 -16.32 10.62 -9.98
N GLU A 91 -16.62 9.34 -9.97
CA GLU A 91 -17.90 8.82 -9.50
C GLU A 91 -17.74 8.44 -8.03
N ARG A 92 -18.35 9.23 -7.14
CA ARG A 92 -18.40 8.88 -5.73
C ARG A 92 -19.08 7.52 -5.57
N ARG A 93 -18.44 6.61 -4.84
CA ARG A 93 -19.03 5.33 -4.48
C ARG A 93 -20.36 5.53 -3.77
N GLU A 94 -21.38 4.80 -4.21
CA GLU A 94 -22.73 4.82 -3.59
C GLU A 94 -22.71 4.22 -2.18
N ALA A 95 -21.92 3.16 -1.98
CA ALA A 95 -21.69 2.55 -0.69
C ALA A 95 -20.37 3.08 -0.08
N PRO A 96 -20.35 3.40 1.23
CA PRO A 96 -19.12 3.75 1.92
C PRO A 96 -18.03 2.70 1.68
N HIS A 97 -16.78 3.13 1.51
CA HIS A 97 -15.67 2.21 1.67
C HIS A 97 -15.58 1.87 3.17
N TYR A 98 -15.75 0.59 3.53
CA TYR A 98 -15.86 0.16 4.92
C TYR A 98 -14.82 -0.90 5.27
N SER A 99 -14.59 -1.06 6.58
CA SER A 99 -13.43 -1.79 7.12
C SER A 99 -13.28 -3.23 6.63
N PRO A 100 -14.33 -4.08 6.53
CA PRO A 100 -14.17 -5.42 5.96
C PRO A 100 -13.60 -5.47 4.53
N GLU A 101 -14.06 -4.59 3.63
CA GLU A 101 -13.53 -4.55 2.26
C GLU A 101 -12.06 -4.11 2.26
N SER A 102 -11.76 -3.07 3.03
CA SER A 102 -10.39 -2.56 3.19
C SER A 102 -9.46 -3.63 3.78
N ASN A 103 -9.90 -4.35 4.81
CA ASN A 103 -9.13 -5.43 5.43
C ASN A 103 -8.86 -6.58 4.47
N ALA A 104 -9.82 -6.95 3.61
CA ALA A 104 -9.59 -7.97 2.59
C ALA A 104 -8.51 -7.53 1.58
N MET A 105 -8.47 -6.24 1.21
CA MET A 105 -7.42 -5.70 0.36
C MET A 105 -6.07 -5.66 1.09
N ILE A 106 -6.03 -5.24 2.36
CA ILE A 106 -4.82 -5.24 3.20
C ILE A 106 -4.25 -6.65 3.29
N ASP A 107 -5.09 -7.65 3.57
CA ASP A 107 -4.68 -9.04 3.71
C ASP A 107 -4.13 -9.59 2.38
N ARG A 108 -4.75 -9.24 1.25
CA ARG A 108 -4.27 -9.59 -0.10
C ARG A 108 -2.90 -8.94 -0.39
N MET A 109 -2.76 -7.65 -0.14
CA MET A 109 -1.51 -6.93 -0.36
C MET A 109 -0.39 -7.48 0.53
N ALA A 110 -0.68 -7.70 1.81
CA ALA A 110 0.26 -8.28 2.77
C ALA A 110 0.73 -9.67 2.34
N HIS A 111 -0.21 -10.54 1.95
CA HIS A 111 0.10 -11.87 1.42
C HIS A 111 0.97 -11.79 0.15
N HIS A 112 0.70 -10.84 -0.76
CA HIS A 112 1.49 -10.67 -1.99
C HIS A 112 2.96 -10.38 -1.73
N VAL A 113 3.27 -9.57 -0.72
CA VAL A 113 4.65 -9.18 -0.39
C VAL A 113 5.27 -9.94 0.78
N GLY A 114 4.59 -10.98 1.27
CA GLY A 114 5.11 -11.82 2.36
C GLY A 114 5.05 -11.17 3.75
N TYR A 115 4.21 -10.16 3.96
CA TYR A 115 3.92 -9.63 5.30
C TYR A 115 2.99 -10.58 6.05
N THR A 116 3.38 -10.98 7.25
CA THR A 116 2.47 -11.62 8.20
C THR A 116 1.97 -10.57 9.18
N ILE A 117 0.73 -10.13 8.99
CA ILE A 117 0.06 -9.19 9.90
C ILE A 117 -0.60 -10.00 11.02
N GLN A 118 -0.13 -9.84 12.26
CA GLN A 118 -0.73 -10.54 13.40
C GLN A 118 -1.99 -9.83 13.88
N ARG A 119 -3.09 -10.59 14.06
CA ARG A 119 -4.35 -10.13 14.68
C ARG A 119 -4.85 -11.17 15.71
N PRO A 120 -5.34 -10.77 16.90
CA PRO A 120 -5.29 -9.42 17.46
C PRO A 120 -3.84 -8.96 17.70
N PHE A 121 -3.63 -7.65 17.79
CA PHE A 121 -2.29 -7.10 18.03
C PHE A 121 -1.75 -7.63 19.36
N PRO A 122 -0.49 -8.10 19.41
CA PRO A 122 0.10 -8.54 20.67
C PRO A 122 0.19 -7.39 21.67
N GLU A 123 0.09 -7.70 22.97
CA GLU A 123 0.31 -6.70 24.02
C GLU A 123 1.72 -6.11 23.88
N GLY A 124 1.82 -4.78 23.87
CA GLY A 124 3.10 -4.09 23.63
C GLY A 124 3.44 -3.86 22.16
N ASP A 125 2.58 -4.21 21.20
CA ASP A 125 2.74 -3.83 19.78
C ASP A 125 2.62 -2.30 19.54
N GLN A 126 2.08 -1.58 20.53
CA GLN A 126 2.14 -0.12 20.61
C GLN A 126 3.51 0.42 21.06
N ASN A 127 4.44 -0.44 21.51
CA ASN A 127 5.82 -0.06 21.73
C ASN A 127 6.58 -0.22 20.39
N PRO A 128 7.03 0.88 19.77
CA PRO A 128 7.60 0.95 18.42
C PRO A 128 8.92 0.17 18.18
N GLY A 129 9.37 -0.67 19.11
CA GLY A 129 10.75 -1.14 19.18
C GLY A 129 11.06 -2.49 18.52
N VAL A 130 10.07 -3.21 17.98
CA VAL A 130 10.31 -4.51 17.32
C VAL A 130 9.93 -4.38 15.84
N ASP A 131 10.94 -4.21 15.01
CA ASP A 131 10.80 -4.18 13.55
C ASP A 131 10.22 -5.52 13.07
N ILE A 132 9.13 -5.46 12.31
CA ILE A 132 8.59 -6.65 11.67
C ILE A 132 9.30 -6.80 10.34
N CYS A 133 10.30 -7.68 10.37
CA CYS A 133 10.91 -8.16 9.16
C CYS A 133 9.88 -8.88 8.27
N PRO A 134 9.69 -8.47 7.01
CA PRO A 134 8.91 -9.25 6.08
C PRO A 134 9.57 -10.62 5.93
N MET A 135 8.86 -11.70 6.27
CA MET A 135 9.38 -13.04 6.06
C MET A 135 9.37 -13.31 4.56
N LYS A 136 10.54 -13.17 3.93
CA LYS A 136 10.81 -13.46 2.53
C LYS A 136 9.95 -12.66 1.57
N ALA A 137 10.40 -11.43 1.33
CA ALA A 137 10.19 -10.87 0.01
C ALA A 137 10.78 -11.81 -1.04
N ARG A 138 10.10 -11.97 -2.18
CA ARG A 138 10.68 -12.59 -3.40
C ARG A 138 11.99 -11.92 -3.86
N PHE A 139 12.36 -10.80 -3.24
CA PHE A 139 13.49 -9.93 -3.55
C PHE A 139 14.48 -9.75 -2.38
N GLN A 140 14.33 -10.48 -1.27
CA GLN A 140 15.34 -10.50 -0.21
C GLN A 140 16.42 -11.53 -0.53
N HIS A 141 17.67 -11.08 -0.62
CA HIS A 141 18.83 -11.94 -0.81
C HIS A 141 19.36 -12.55 0.50
N GLU A 142 18.95 -12.03 1.67
CA GLU A 142 19.39 -12.51 3.00
C GLU A 142 18.24 -12.46 4.02
N ASP A 143 18.20 -13.46 4.91
CA ASP A 143 17.26 -13.56 6.03
C ASP A 143 17.55 -12.47 7.07
N CYS A 144 16.51 -11.94 7.72
CA CYS A 144 16.68 -10.98 8.81
C CYS A 144 17.40 -11.61 10.01
N SER A 145 18.42 -10.90 10.52
CA SER A 145 19.11 -11.22 11.78
C SER A 145 18.58 -10.39 12.94
#